data_AF-A0A5J5P6E4-F1
#
_entry.id   AF-A0A5J5P6E4-F1
#
_cell.length_a   1.000
_cell.length_b   1.000
_cell.length_c   1.000
_cell.angle_alpha   90.00
_cell.angle_beta   90.00
_cell.angle_gamma   90.00
#
_symmetry.space_group_name_H-M   'P 1'
#
loop_
_entity.id
_entity.type
_entity.pdbx_description
1 polymer ?
#
loop_
_entity_poly.entity_id
_entity_poly.type
_entity_poly.pdbx_seq_one_letter_code
_entity_poly.pdbx_strand_id
1 'polypeptide(L)'
;MADGHETDKNIEIWKIKKLIKALEAARGNGTSMISLIMPPRDQISRVTKMLGDEFGTASNIKSRVNRQSVLGAITSAQQRLKLYSKVPPNGLVLYTGTIVTEDGKEKKVTIDFEPFRPINASLDLCDNKFHTEALNELLESDDKFGFIVMDGNGTLFGTLSGNAREVLHKFSVDLPKKHGRGGQSALRFARLRMEK
;
A
#
# COMPACT_ATOMS: atom_id res chain seq x y z
N MET A 1 7.33 -29.86 -1.07
CA MET A 1 7.84 -28.55 -1.52
C MET A 1 6.98 -27.35 -1.08
N ALA A 2 5.80 -27.57 -0.48
CA ALA A 2 4.97 -26.47 0.05
C ALA A 2 5.48 -25.89 1.38
N ASP A 3 6.06 -26.71 2.27
CA ASP A 3 6.49 -26.28 3.61
C ASP A 3 7.60 -25.21 3.61
N GLY A 4 8.53 -25.26 2.65
CA GLY A 4 9.61 -24.28 2.55
C GLY A 4 9.07 -22.87 2.28
N HIS A 5 8.06 -22.76 1.41
CA HIS A 5 7.47 -21.48 1.02
C HIS A 5 6.68 -20.82 2.15
N GLU A 6 6.08 -21.62 3.03
CA GLU A 6 5.33 -21.15 4.20
C GLU A 6 6.27 -20.72 5.33
N THR A 7 7.38 -21.45 5.50
CA THR A 7 8.44 -21.11 6.46
C THR A 7 9.13 -19.78 6.09
N ASP A 8 9.43 -19.57 4.81
CA ASP A 8 10.04 -18.33 4.32
C ASP A 8 9.14 -17.10 4.53
N LYS A 9 7.83 -17.24 4.27
CA LYS A 9 6.84 -16.19 4.55
C LYS A 9 6.78 -15.83 6.03
N ASN A 10 6.81 -16.83 6.91
CA ASN A 10 6.81 -16.61 8.35
C ASN A 10 8.07 -15.86 8.81
N ILE A 11 9.22 -16.11 8.18
CA ILE A 11 10.46 -15.38 8.45
C ILE A 11 10.33 -13.91 8.00
N GLU A 12 9.76 -13.63 6.83
CA GLU A 12 9.52 -12.25 6.36
C GLU A 12 8.56 -11.50 7.28
N ILE A 13 7.45 -12.13 7.68
CA ILE A 13 6.50 -11.57 8.65
C ILE A 13 7.20 -11.26 9.97
N TRP A 14 8.05 -12.17 10.46
CA TRP A 14 8.80 -11.95 11.69
C TRP A 14 9.79 -10.78 11.57
N LYS A 15 10.50 -10.65 10.44
CA LYS A 15 11.41 -9.52 10.17
C LYS A 15 10.64 -8.20 10.20
N ILE A 16 9.47 -8.13 9.58
CA ILE A 16 8.63 -6.94 9.56
C ILE A 16 8.09 -6.61 10.95
N LYS A 17 7.59 -7.59 11.70
CA LYS A 17 7.19 -7.39 13.11
C LYS A 17 8.32 -6.81 13.96
N LYS A 18 9.54 -7.34 13.79
CA LYS A 18 10.72 -6.83 14.49
C LYS A 18 11.07 -5.41 14.06
N LEU A 19 10.92 -5.10 12.77
CA LEU A 19 11.17 -3.77 12.21
C LEU A 19 10.17 -2.74 12.73
N ILE A 20 8.87 -3.07 12.76
CA ILE A 20 7.82 -2.21 13.33
C ILE A 20 8.13 -1.90 14.80
N LYS A 21 8.46 -2.92 15.59
CA LYS A 21 8.83 -2.73 17.00
C LYS A 21 10.04 -1.79 17.17
N ALA A 22 11.02 -1.86 16.25
CA ALA A 22 12.17 -0.96 16.26
C ALA A 22 11.81 0.47 15.82
N LEU A 23 10.92 0.63 14.84
CA LEU A 23 10.43 1.94 14.39
C LEU A 23 9.57 2.64 15.44
N GLU A 24 8.72 1.91 16.16
CA GLU A 24 7.85 2.45 17.22
C GLU A 24 8.65 2.86 18.46
N ALA A 25 9.73 2.13 18.77
CA ALA A 25 10.65 2.49 19.85
C ALA A 25 11.52 3.71 19.51
N ALA A 26 11.76 3.95 18.22
CA ALA A 26 12.52 5.09 17.74
C ALA A 26 11.75 6.40 17.95
N ARG A 27 12.34 7.34 18.68
CA ARG A 27 11.85 8.71 18.82
C ARG A 27 12.88 9.72 18.36
N GLY A 28 12.41 10.73 17.64
CA GLY A 28 13.20 11.88 17.20
C GLY A 28 13.08 13.06 18.17
N ASN A 29 14.10 13.92 18.17
CA ASN A 29 14.03 15.23 18.82
C ASN A 29 13.37 16.23 17.86
N GLY A 30 12.04 16.37 17.95
CA GLY A 30 11.25 17.27 17.09
C GLY A 30 10.68 16.59 15.83
N THR A 31 10.29 17.37 14.82
CA THR A 31 9.58 16.91 13.61
C THR A 31 10.55 16.51 12.51
N SER A 32 11.33 15.45 12.69
CA SER A 32 12.37 15.04 11.72
C SER A 32 12.19 13.62 11.18
N MET A 33 11.04 13.01 11.44
CA MET A 33 10.74 11.62 11.08
C MET A 33 9.76 11.62 9.91
N ILE A 34 10.22 11.17 8.74
CA ILE A 34 9.42 11.05 7.53
C ILE A 34 8.98 9.61 7.38
N SER A 35 7.68 9.41 7.26
CA SER A 35 7.04 8.13 6.97
C SER A 35 6.40 8.22 5.59
N LEU A 36 7.04 7.59 4.60
CA LEU A 36 6.60 7.59 3.21
C LEU A 36 6.21 6.18 2.78
N ILE A 37 4.97 6.02 2.31
CA ILE A 37 4.43 4.77 1.81
C ILE A 37 3.82 5.02 0.44
N MET A 38 4.29 4.29 -0.56
CA MET A 38 3.82 4.34 -1.93
C MET A 38 3.08 3.05 -2.29
N PRO A 39 1.80 3.12 -2.70
CA PRO A 39 1.06 1.95 -3.14
C PRO A 39 1.57 1.46 -4.50
N PRO A 40 1.30 0.19 -4.87
CA PRO A 40 1.69 -0.32 -6.17
C PRO A 40 0.95 0.46 -7.27
N ARG A 41 1.64 0.68 -8.40
CA ARG A 41 1.20 1.49 -9.55
C ARG A 41 1.28 3.01 -9.36
N ASP A 42 1.75 3.49 -8.21
CA ASP A 42 2.07 4.91 -8.06
C ASP A 42 3.33 5.29 -8.86
N GLN A 43 3.50 6.58 -9.12
CA GLN A 43 4.63 7.12 -9.87
C GLN A 43 5.67 7.75 -8.94
N ILE A 44 6.92 7.29 -9.03
CA ILE A 44 8.05 7.86 -8.25
C ILE A 44 8.23 9.35 -8.54
N SER A 45 7.99 9.79 -9.78
CA SER A 45 8.07 11.20 -10.18
C SER A 45 7.09 12.09 -9.41
N ARG A 46 5.87 11.62 -9.15
CA ARG A 46 4.86 12.33 -8.34
C ARG A 46 5.38 12.60 -6.94
N VAL A 47 5.92 11.56 -6.31
CA VAL A 47 6.43 11.62 -4.93
C VAL A 47 7.73 12.43 -4.85
N THR A 48 8.60 12.32 -5.86
CA THR A 48 9.82 13.14 -5.94
C THR A 48 9.50 14.64 -6.04
N LYS A 49 8.47 15.00 -6.83
CA LYS A 49 7.99 16.38 -6.94
C LYS A 49 7.44 16.88 -5.62
N MET A 50 6.57 16.09 -4.98
CA MET A 50 5.99 16.41 -3.67
C MET A 50 7.07 16.66 -2.61
N LEU A 51 8.08 15.80 -2.49
CA LEU A 51 9.22 16.01 -1.60
C LEU A 51 10.02 17.28 -1.95
N GLY A 52 10.06 17.68 -3.23
CA GLY A 52 10.66 18.95 -3.65
C GLY A 52 9.88 20.16 -3.16
N ASP A 53 8.55 20.11 -3.24
CA ASP A 53 7.65 21.16 -2.74
C ASP A 53 7.72 21.26 -1.20
N GLU A 54 7.78 20.12 -0.51
CA GLU A 54 8.01 20.05 0.94
C GLU A 54 9.37 20.61 1.35
N PHE A 55 10.43 20.33 0.58
CA PHE A 55 11.76 20.89 0.82
C PHE A 55 11.73 22.43 0.76
N GLY A 56 11.05 22.98 -0.23
CA GLY A 56 10.85 24.43 -0.36
C GLY A 56 10.10 25.01 0.84
N THR A 57 9.04 24.34 1.30
CA THR A 57 8.24 24.77 2.45
C THR A 57 9.04 24.68 3.76
N ALA A 58 9.81 23.62 3.95
CA ALA A 58 10.66 23.40 5.12
C ALA A 58 11.79 24.43 5.25
N SER A 59 12.21 25.06 4.14
CA SER A 59 13.22 26.12 4.17
C SER A 59 12.79 27.36 4.98
N ASN A 60 11.47 27.58 5.11
CA ASN A 60 10.87 28.67 5.86
C ASN A 60 10.81 28.42 7.38
N ILE A 61 11.20 27.23 7.86
CA ILE A 61 11.22 26.92 9.30
C ILE A 61 12.21 27.86 10.01
N LYS A 62 11.72 28.56 11.03
CA LYS A 62 12.50 29.56 11.79
C LYS A 62 13.59 28.93 12.66
N SER A 63 13.33 27.77 13.26
CA SER A 63 14.30 27.06 14.09
C SER A 63 15.41 26.46 13.23
N ARG A 64 16.65 26.94 13.42
CA ARG A 64 17.83 26.50 12.64
C ARG A 64 18.04 24.99 12.72
N VAL A 65 17.96 24.42 13.92
CA VAL A 65 18.22 22.99 14.18
C VAL A 65 17.12 22.12 13.58
N ASN A 66 15.85 22.50 13.76
CA ASN A 66 14.73 21.73 13.19
C ASN A 66 14.75 21.80 11.66
N ARG A 67 15.00 23.00 11.10
CA ARG A 67 15.14 23.18 9.65
C ARG A 67 16.23 22.29 9.07
N GLN A 68 17.42 22.24 9.67
CA GLN A 68 18.51 21.40 9.19
C GLN A 68 18.16 19.90 9.26
N SER A 69 17.43 19.49 10.29
CA SER A 69 16.99 18.10 10.48
C SER A 69 15.96 17.69 9.43
N VAL A 70 14.93 18.51 9.20
CA VAL A 70 13.88 18.26 8.19
C VAL A 70 14.48 18.24 6.79
N LEU A 71 15.26 19.25 6.41
CA LEU A 71 15.89 19.32 5.09
C LEU A 71 16.83 18.13 4.84
N GLY A 72 17.57 17.71 5.88
CA GLY A 72 18.41 16.53 5.83
C GLY A 72 17.63 15.23 5.62
N ALA A 73 16.49 15.08 6.30
CA ALA A 73 15.62 13.92 6.15
C ALA A 73 15.01 13.85 4.73
N ILE A 74 14.47 14.96 4.22
CA ILE A 74 13.91 15.05 2.86
C ILE A 74 14.98 14.75 1.81
N THR A 75 16.19 15.31 1.95
CA THR A 75 17.30 15.04 1.03
C THR A 75 17.65 13.55 1.02
N SER A 76 17.64 12.90 2.18
CA SER A 76 17.91 11.47 2.31
C SER A 76 16.82 10.63 1.66
N ALA A 77 15.54 11.00 1.81
CA ALA A 77 14.44 10.34 1.11
C ALA A 77 14.57 10.45 -0.41
N GLN A 78 14.84 11.66 -0.92
CA GLN A 78 15.03 11.89 -2.36
C GLN A 78 16.20 11.08 -2.92
N GLN A 79 17.31 10.99 -2.19
CA GLN A 79 18.46 10.17 -2.61
C GLN A 79 18.11 8.68 -2.68
N ARG A 80 17.31 8.17 -1.74
CA ARG A 80 16.86 6.77 -1.79
C ARG A 80 15.87 6.51 -2.91
N LEU A 81 14.91 7.39 -3.14
CA LEU A 81 13.95 7.24 -4.23
C LEU A 81 14.62 7.20 -5.60
N LYS A 82 15.76 7.87 -5.80
CA LYS A 82 16.53 7.81 -7.05
C LYS A 82 17.08 6.42 -7.38
N LEU A 83 17.23 5.53 -6.40
CA LEU A 83 17.68 4.15 -6.62
C LEU A 83 16.58 3.30 -7.27
N TYR A 84 15.32 3.72 -7.17
CA TYR A 84 14.17 3.01 -7.72
C TYR A 84 13.75 3.65 -9.05
N SER A 85 13.72 2.86 -10.13
CA SER A 85 13.23 3.32 -11.42
C SER A 85 11.71 3.28 -11.53
N LYS A 86 11.07 2.34 -10.83
CA LYS A 86 9.62 2.15 -10.72
C LYS A 86 9.27 1.66 -9.32
N VAL A 87 8.04 1.94 -8.88
CA VAL A 87 7.53 1.39 -7.62
C VAL A 87 7.43 -0.13 -7.77
N PRO A 88 7.97 -0.92 -6.82
CA PRO A 88 7.88 -2.38 -6.84
C PRO A 88 6.42 -2.89 -6.84
N PRO A 89 6.16 -4.16 -7.24
CA PRO A 89 4.81 -4.68 -7.42
C PRO A 89 3.96 -4.69 -6.14
N ASN A 90 4.56 -4.77 -4.95
CA ASN A 90 3.83 -4.69 -3.68
C ASN A 90 3.78 -3.26 -3.09
N GLY A 91 4.41 -2.27 -3.73
CA GLY A 91 4.59 -0.93 -3.20
C GLY A 91 6.01 -0.69 -2.67
N LEU A 92 6.24 0.51 -2.13
CA LEU A 92 7.51 0.87 -1.48
C LEU A 92 7.25 1.56 -0.15
N VAL A 93 7.99 1.14 0.87
CA VAL A 93 7.96 1.78 2.19
C VAL A 93 9.33 2.39 2.44
N LEU A 94 9.33 3.67 2.83
CA LEU A 94 10.53 4.44 3.13
C LEU A 94 10.35 5.20 4.45
N TYR A 95 11.19 4.88 5.43
CA TYR A 95 11.31 5.62 6.66
C TYR A 95 12.66 6.34 6.68
N THR A 96 12.65 7.64 6.89
CA THR A 96 13.89 8.42 7.04
C THR A 96 13.76 9.41 8.18
N GLY A 97 14.82 9.57 8.96
CA GLY A 97 14.82 10.54 10.04
C GLY A 97 16.07 10.47 10.90
N THR A 98 16.12 11.34 11.91
CA THR A 98 17.20 11.35 12.90
C THR A 98 16.64 10.90 14.23
N ILE A 99 17.10 9.76 14.72
CA ILE A 99 16.72 9.20 16.02
C ILE A 99 17.81 9.46 17.04
N VAL A 100 17.42 9.57 18.30
CA VAL A 100 18.38 9.64 19.42
C VAL A 100 18.57 8.22 19.95
N THR A 101 19.81 7.71 19.96
CA THR A 101 20.11 6.41 20.56
C THR A 101 20.20 6.51 22.09
N GLU A 102 20.18 5.38 22.79
CA GLU A 102 20.29 5.33 24.27
C GLU A 102 21.54 6.05 24.80
N ASP A 103 22.62 6.05 24.02
CA ASP A 103 23.86 6.79 24.31
C ASP A 103 23.75 8.33 24.15
N GLY A 104 22.56 8.85 23.86
CA GLY A 104 22.31 10.28 23.63
C GLY A 104 22.86 10.81 22.30
N LYS A 105 23.34 9.95 21.40
CA LYS A 105 23.87 10.32 20.09
C LYS A 105 22.76 10.38 19.05
N GLU A 106 22.85 11.37 18.16
CA GLU A 106 21.99 11.45 16.99
C GLU A 106 22.45 10.46 15.92
N LYS A 107 21.52 9.61 15.46
CA LYS A 107 21.75 8.65 14.38
C LYS A 107 20.74 8.87 13.28
N LYS A 108 21.25 9.10 12.06
CA LYS A 108 20.42 9.13 10.86
C LYS A 108 20.03 7.70 10.50
N VAL A 109 18.74 7.46 10.34
CA VAL A 109 18.17 6.18 9.95
C VAL A 109 17.45 6.38 8.64
N THR A 110 17.73 5.48 7.70
CA THR A 110 17.04 5.42 6.43
C THR A 110 16.79 3.95 6.13
N ILE A 111 15.53 3.59 6.01
CA ILE A 111 15.06 2.21 5.82
C ILE A 111 14.11 2.23 4.64
N ASP A 112 14.49 1.53 3.58
CA ASP A 112 13.71 1.30 2.38
C ASP A 112 13.51 -0.20 2.16
N PHE A 113 12.27 -0.62 1.92
CA PHE A 113 11.96 -2.02 1.58
C PHE A 113 10.65 -2.16 0.82
N GLU A 114 10.52 -3.26 0.09
CA GLU A 114 9.26 -3.71 -0.50
C GLU A 114 8.51 -4.59 0.51
N PRO A 115 7.22 -4.30 0.82
CA PRO A 115 6.44 -5.14 1.71
C PRO A 115 6.12 -6.51 1.09
N PHE A 116 5.90 -7.51 1.94
CA PHE A 116 5.57 -8.89 1.53
C PHE A 116 4.17 -9.04 0.89
N ARG A 117 3.30 -8.04 1.08
CA ARG A 117 1.96 -7.94 0.48
C ARG A 117 1.74 -6.55 -0.12
N PRO A 118 0.93 -6.42 -1.19
CA PRO A 118 0.57 -5.14 -1.77
C PRO A 118 -0.07 -4.18 -0.75
N ILE A 119 0.53 -3.01 -0.56
CA ILE A 119 0.00 -1.96 0.32
C ILE A 119 -0.90 -1.00 -0.47
N ASN A 120 -2.15 -0.81 -0.06
CA ASN A 120 -3.06 0.13 -0.75
C ASN A 120 -3.08 1.53 -0.13
N ALA A 121 -2.37 1.73 0.98
CA ALA A 121 -2.23 3.02 1.63
C ALA A 121 -1.19 3.88 0.90
N SER A 122 -1.49 5.18 0.78
CA SER A 122 -0.51 6.21 0.44
C SER A 122 -0.35 7.08 1.68
N LEU A 123 0.87 7.16 2.20
CA LEU A 123 1.18 7.97 3.38
C LEU A 123 2.40 8.83 3.08
N ASP A 124 2.31 10.11 3.41
CA ASP A 124 3.47 11.00 3.46
C ASP A 124 3.28 11.93 4.66
N LEU A 125 4.04 11.67 5.73
CA LEU A 125 3.93 12.40 6.99
C LEU A 125 5.30 12.67 7.57
N CYS A 126 5.51 13.93 7.97
CA CYS A 126 6.64 14.36 8.78
C CYS A 126 6.17 14.61 10.22
N ASP A 127 6.60 13.79 11.18
CA ASP A 127 6.26 13.96 12.60
C ASP A 127 7.49 13.68 13.51
N ASN A 128 7.28 13.58 14.82
CA ASN A 128 8.28 13.22 15.82
C ASN A 128 8.48 11.71 16.04
N LYS A 129 7.63 10.91 15.41
CA LYS A 129 7.63 9.44 15.44
C LYS A 129 7.45 8.88 14.03
N PHE A 130 7.82 7.63 13.83
CA PHE A 130 7.45 6.91 12.61
C PHE A 130 6.02 6.40 12.70
N HIS A 131 5.30 6.53 11.59
CA HIS A 131 3.93 6.05 11.43
C HIS A 131 3.94 4.66 10.81
N THR A 132 3.64 3.64 11.63
CA THR A 132 3.64 2.22 11.29
C THR A 132 2.24 1.65 11.12
N GLU A 133 1.19 2.47 11.19
CA GLU A 133 -0.20 2.03 11.18
C GLU A 133 -0.52 1.19 9.93
N ALA A 134 -0.09 1.63 8.75
CA ALA A 134 -0.30 0.89 7.52
C ALA A 134 0.49 -0.43 7.42
N LEU A 135 1.62 -0.56 8.14
CA LEU A 135 2.34 -1.82 8.24
C LEU A 135 1.68 -2.79 9.23
N ASN A 136 1.04 -2.27 10.28
CA ASN A 136 0.28 -3.07 11.22
C ASN A 136 -0.98 -3.65 10.56
N GLU A 137 -1.66 -2.89 9.69
CA GLU A 137 -2.74 -3.42 8.85
C GLU A 137 -2.25 -4.57 7.95
N LEU A 138 -1.05 -4.46 7.38
CA LEU A 138 -0.44 -5.56 6.62
C LEU A 138 -0.08 -6.78 7.47
N LEU A 139 -0.05 -6.69 8.80
CA LEU A 139 0.20 -7.82 9.69
C LEU A 139 -1.09 -8.43 10.24
N GLU A 140 -2.21 -7.72 10.17
CA GLU A 140 -3.50 -8.32 10.46
C GLU A 140 -3.74 -9.50 9.50
N SER A 141 -4.11 -10.62 10.11
CA SER A 141 -4.41 -11.86 9.41
C SER A 141 -5.74 -11.67 8.70
N ASP A 142 -5.66 -11.35 7.42
CA ASP A 142 -6.84 -11.27 6.60
C ASP A 142 -7.26 -12.67 6.16
N ASP A 143 -8.41 -13.12 6.65
CA ASP A 143 -9.16 -14.18 5.98
C ASP A 143 -9.37 -13.77 4.52
N LYS A 144 -9.01 -14.65 3.58
CA LYS A 144 -9.21 -14.41 2.15
C LYS A 144 -10.67 -14.66 1.81
N PHE A 145 -11.43 -13.61 1.57
CA PHE A 145 -12.84 -13.70 1.18
C PHE A 145 -12.96 -13.85 -0.34
N GLY A 146 -13.77 -14.81 -0.78
CA GLY A 146 -14.15 -14.98 -2.18
C GLY A 146 -15.46 -14.28 -2.48
N PHE A 147 -15.50 -13.51 -3.57
CA PHE A 147 -16.69 -12.85 -4.09
C PHE A 147 -17.08 -13.46 -5.43
N ILE A 148 -18.35 -13.83 -5.55
CA ILE A 148 -18.99 -14.22 -6.81
C ILE A 148 -20.12 -13.22 -7.05
N VAL A 149 -19.93 -12.33 -8.02
CA VAL A 149 -20.94 -11.34 -8.40
C VAL A 149 -21.60 -11.83 -9.68
N MET A 150 -22.90 -12.10 -9.61
CA MET A 150 -23.71 -12.55 -10.75
C MET A 150 -24.67 -11.45 -11.18
N ASP A 151 -24.62 -11.09 -12.46
CA ASP A 151 -25.55 -10.17 -13.13
C ASP A 151 -26.13 -10.84 -14.40
N GLY A 152 -27.24 -10.33 -14.92
CA GLY A 152 -27.85 -10.83 -16.16
C GLY A 152 -26.97 -10.70 -17.41
N ASN A 153 -25.89 -9.92 -17.35
CA ASN A 153 -24.94 -9.73 -18.46
C ASN A 153 -23.62 -10.50 -18.28
N GLY A 154 -23.40 -11.19 -17.15
CA GLY A 154 -22.12 -11.82 -16.86
C GLY A 154 -21.90 -12.13 -15.40
N THR A 155 -20.78 -12.77 -15.12
CA THR A 155 -20.34 -13.05 -13.75
C THR A 155 -18.89 -12.61 -13.53
N LEU A 156 -18.58 -12.23 -12.30
CA LEU A 156 -17.24 -11.84 -11.87
C LEU A 156 -16.84 -12.64 -10.63
N PHE A 157 -15.66 -13.24 -10.70
CA PHE A 157 -14.99 -13.90 -9.60
C PHE A 157 -13.85 -13.00 -9.12
N GLY A 158 -13.87 -12.68 -7.84
CA GLY A 158 -12.82 -11.88 -7.22
C GLY A 158 -12.51 -12.35 -5.82
N THR A 159 -11.38 -11.93 -5.29
CA THR A 159 -11.01 -12.17 -3.90
C THR A 159 -10.65 -10.86 -3.23
N LEU A 160 -10.98 -10.77 -1.95
CA LEU A 160 -10.61 -9.67 -1.07
C LEU A 160 -9.79 -10.25 0.08
N SER A 161 -8.60 -9.71 0.29
CA SER A 161 -7.76 -10.01 1.45
C SER A 161 -7.37 -8.66 2.06
N GLY A 162 -8.01 -8.33 3.19
CA GLY A 162 -7.91 -7.01 3.80
C GLY A 162 -8.39 -5.93 2.84
N ASN A 163 -7.56 -4.93 2.59
CA ASN A 163 -7.84 -3.87 1.62
C ASN A 163 -7.47 -4.23 0.16
N ALA A 164 -6.83 -5.37 -0.09
CA ALA A 164 -6.39 -5.77 -1.42
C ALA A 164 -7.48 -6.55 -2.18
N ARG A 165 -7.94 -5.98 -3.30
CA ARG A 165 -8.88 -6.61 -4.22
C ARG A 165 -8.19 -7.19 -5.45
N GLU A 166 -8.57 -8.40 -5.82
CA GLU A 166 -8.08 -9.08 -7.01
C GLU A 166 -9.27 -9.63 -7.82
N VAL A 167 -9.28 -9.37 -9.13
CA VAL A 167 -10.27 -9.95 -10.05
C VAL A 167 -9.63 -11.17 -10.70
N LEU A 168 -10.15 -12.36 -10.38
CA LEU A 168 -9.62 -13.63 -10.88
C LEU A 168 -10.11 -13.92 -12.29
N HIS A 169 -11.42 -13.76 -12.50
CA HIS A 169 -12.03 -14.08 -13.77
C HIS A 169 -13.32 -13.28 -13.96
N LYS A 170 -13.55 -12.86 -15.21
CA LYS A 170 -14.78 -12.17 -15.61
C LYS A 170 -15.19 -12.72 -16.96
N PHE A 171 -16.43 -13.17 -17.07
CA PHE A 171 -17.04 -13.51 -18.34
C PHE A 171 -18.40 -12.86 -18.49
N SER A 172 -18.76 -12.58 -19.73
CA SER A 172 -20.05 -11.99 -20.09
C SER A 172 -20.95 -13.07 -20.69
N VAL A 173 -22.25 -12.98 -20.41
CA VAL A 173 -23.29 -13.82 -21.03
C VAL A 173 -24.32 -12.92 -21.69
N ASP A 174 -24.83 -13.35 -22.84
CA ASP A 174 -25.91 -12.65 -23.52
C ASP A 174 -27.22 -13.42 -23.31
N LEU A 175 -27.98 -12.97 -22.31
CA LEU A 175 -29.25 -13.58 -21.94
C LEU A 175 -30.42 -12.81 -22.58
N PRO A 176 -31.44 -13.52 -23.10
CA PRO A 176 -32.61 -12.87 -23.66
C PRO A 176 -33.37 -12.06 -22.60
N LYS A 177 -33.48 -10.75 -22.84
CA LYS A 177 -34.16 -9.81 -21.93
C LYS A 177 -35.66 -10.09 -21.85
N LYS A 178 -36.26 -9.79 -20.69
CA LYS A 178 -37.71 -9.86 -20.51
C LYS A 178 -38.38 -8.86 -21.45
N HIS A 179 -39.30 -9.34 -22.29
CA HIS A 179 -40.15 -8.50 -23.13
C HIS A 179 -41.60 -8.97 -23.09
N GLY A 180 -42.55 -8.05 -23.23
CA GLY A 180 -43.99 -8.36 -23.34
C GLY A 180 -44.45 -8.75 -24.74
N ARG A 181 -43.53 -8.78 -25.72
CA ARG A 181 -43.81 -9.14 -27.12
C ARG A 181 -43.82 -10.66 -27.30
N GLY A 182 -44.64 -11.18 -28.23
CA GLY A 182 -44.59 -12.60 -28.59
C GLY A 182 -45.92 -13.25 -28.95
N GLY A 183 -47.07 -12.67 -28.58
CA GLY A 183 -48.40 -13.24 -28.88
C GLY A 183 -48.48 -14.72 -28.50
N GLN A 184 -48.88 -15.57 -29.44
CA GLN A 184 -48.92 -17.04 -29.27
C GLN A 184 -47.55 -17.67 -28.93
N SER A 185 -46.44 -17.03 -29.33
CA SER A 185 -45.07 -17.49 -29.02
C SER A 185 -44.53 -16.99 -27.67
N ALA A 186 -45.33 -16.26 -26.86
CA ALA A 186 -44.87 -15.71 -25.58
C ALA A 186 -44.35 -16.81 -24.62
N LEU A 187 -45.04 -17.96 -24.56
CA LEU A 187 -44.61 -19.11 -23.76
C LEU A 187 -43.27 -19.70 -24.22
N ARG A 188 -43.00 -19.70 -25.54
CA ARG A 188 -41.72 -20.16 -26.09
C ARG A 188 -40.57 -19.23 -25.70
N PHE A 189 -40.76 -17.92 -25.80
CA PHE A 189 -39.73 -16.94 -25.38
C PHE A 189 -39.46 -17.00 -23.88
N ALA A 190 -40.47 -17.26 -23.05
CA ALA A 190 -40.29 -17.48 -21.61
C ALA A 190 -39.45 -18.74 -21.31
N ARG A 191 -39.65 -19.84 -22.04
CA ARG A 191 -38.82 -21.07 -21.89
C ARG A 191 -37.38 -20.85 -22.32
N LEU A 192 -37.17 -20.23 -23.48
CA LEU A 192 -35.83 -19.90 -24.00
C LEU A 192 -35.01 -19.03 -23.04
N ARG A 193 -35.66 -18.26 -22.16
CA ARG A 193 -35.02 -17.44 -21.13
C ARG A 193 -34.62 -18.23 -19.88
N MET A 194 -35.25 -19.38 -19.61
CA MET A 194 -34.91 -20.24 -18.48
C MET A 194 -33.87 -21.31 -18.85
N GLU A 195 -33.80 -21.69 -20.14
CA GLU A 195 -32.88 -22.71 -20.65
C GLU A 195 -31.48 -22.19 -20.97
N LYS A 196 -31.34 -20.92 -21.34
CA LYS A 196 -30.05 -20.25 -21.62
C LYS A 196 -29.64 -19.38 -20.47
#